data_AF-A0A2P5EAF2-F1
#
_entry.id   AF-A0A2P5EAF2-F1
#
_cell.length_a   1.000
_cell.length_b   1.000
_cell.length_c   1.000
_cell.angle_alpha   90.00
_cell.angle_beta   90.00
_cell.angle_gamma   90.00
#
_symmetry.space_group_name_H-M   'P 1'
#
loop_
_entity.id
_entity.type
_entity.pdbx_description
1 polymer ?
#
loop_
_entity_poly.entity_id
_entity_poly.type
_entity_poly.pdbx_seq_one_letter_code
_entity_poly.pdbx_strand_id
1 'polypeptide(L)'
;MEPKDLELRGTIDGFTALADATMSGITSIAKSMVRKNPRIVSIATETGMILVVLALAYSNKKMARYLYEVTPLKDLLPEKGTNGASLLTYAIRMQ
;
A
#
# COMPACT_ATOMS: atom_id res chain seq x y z
N MET A 1 -7.85 13.99 -13.83
CA MET A 1 -7.49 12.72 -13.16
C MET A 1 -8.62 12.39 -12.22
N GLU A 2 -9.50 11.53 -12.70
CA GLU A 2 -10.62 10.96 -11.97
C GLU A 2 -10.13 9.95 -10.93
N PRO A 3 -10.90 9.65 -9.88
CA PRO A 3 -10.55 8.64 -8.88
C PRO A 3 -10.20 7.27 -9.47
N LYS A 4 -10.86 6.89 -10.56
CA LYS A 4 -10.62 5.61 -11.25
C LYS A 4 -9.30 5.58 -12.03
N ASP A 5 -8.79 6.73 -12.46
CA ASP A 5 -7.49 6.82 -13.13
C ASP A 5 -6.35 6.43 -12.16
N LEU A 6 -6.55 6.60 -10.85
CA LEU A 6 -5.58 6.20 -9.82
C LEU A 6 -5.51 4.69 -9.60
N GLU A 7 -6.47 3.94 -10.11
CA GLU A 7 -6.52 2.47 -10.00
C GLU A 7 -5.84 1.80 -11.20
N LEU A 8 -5.46 2.58 -12.22
CA LEU A 8 -4.76 2.08 -13.40
C LEU A 8 -3.38 1.53 -13.02
N ARG A 9 -3.06 0.40 -13.63
CA ARG A 9 -1.78 -0.28 -13.48
C ARG A 9 -0.87 0.06 -14.66
N GLY A 10 0.40 0.29 -14.38
CA GLY A 10 1.43 0.40 -15.40
C GLY A 10 1.55 -0.89 -16.20
N THR A 11 1.95 -0.78 -17.46
CA THR A 11 2.04 -1.92 -18.39
C THR A 11 3.30 -2.76 -18.22
N ILE A 12 4.31 -2.25 -17.50
CA ILE A 12 5.61 -2.91 -17.33
C ILE A 12 5.59 -3.83 -16.10
N ASP A 13 5.30 -3.27 -14.93
CA ASP A 13 5.37 -4.00 -13.65
C ASP A 13 3.98 -4.23 -13.01
N GLY A 14 2.90 -3.81 -13.68
CA GLY A 14 1.54 -3.97 -13.18
C GLY A 14 1.22 -3.17 -11.91
N PHE A 15 2.11 -2.27 -11.50
CA PHE A 15 1.94 -1.43 -10.33
C PHE A 15 1.09 -0.20 -10.61
N THR A 16 0.29 0.21 -9.62
CA THR A 16 -0.35 1.53 -9.65
C THR A 16 0.70 2.60 -9.36
N ALA A 17 0.46 3.83 -9.80
CA ALA A 17 1.35 4.95 -9.47
C ALA A 17 1.55 5.15 -7.95
N LEU A 18 0.58 4.72 -7.13
CA LEU A 18 0.71 4.75 -5.68
C LEU A 18 1.62 3.64 -5.14
N ALA A 19 1.63 2.45 -5.76
CA ALA A 19 2.57 1.39 -5.40
C ALA A 19 4.01 1.84 -5.69
N ASP A 20 4.26 2.51 -6.82
CA ASP A 20 5.56 3.11 -7.12
C ASP A 20 5.96 4.15 -6.07
N ALA A 21 5.07 5.11 -5.76
CA ALA A 21 5.31 6.10 -4.71
C ALA A 21 5.56 5.47 -3.33
N THR A 22 4.93 4.32 -3.06
CA THR A 22 5.09 3.54 -1.83
C THR A 22 6.48 2.91 -1.75
N MET A 23 6.94 2.29 -2.84
CA MET A 23 8.28 1.69 -2.94
C MET A 23 9.38 2.76 -2.86
N SER A 24 9.19 3.90 -3.53
CA SER A 24 10.12 5.04 -3.47
C SER A 24 10.05 5.84 -2.16
N GLY A 25 9.09 5.55 -1.27
CA GLY A 25 8.95 6.23 0.02
C GLY A 25 8.45 7.68 -0.06
N ILE A 26 7.88 8.11 -1.20
CA ILE A 26 7.46 9.50 -1.43
C ILE A 26 6.08 9.77 -0.80
N THR A 27 6.08 9.97 0.53
CA THR A 27 4.83 10.06 1.33
C THR A 27 3.91 11.21 0.91
N SER A 28 4.44 12.32 0.39
CA SER A 28 3.64 13.48 -0.05
C SER A 28 2.75 13.16 -1.26
N ILE A 29 3.27 12.40 -2.23
CA ILE A 29 2.52 11.92 -3.39
C ILE A 29 1.45 10.92 -2.92
N ALA A 30 1.83 9.97 -2.07
CA ALA A 30 0.90 9.00 -1.53
C ALA A 30 -0.29 9.64 -0.80
N LYS A 31 -0.02 10.62 0.06
CA LYS A 31 -1.07 11.42 0.73
C LYS A 31 -2.01 12.11 -0.25
N SER A 32 -1.46 12.69 -1.31
CA SER A 32 -2.26 13.38 -2.33
C SER A 32 -3.15 12.43 -3.13
N MET A 33 -2.67 11.22 -3.45
CA MET A 33 -3.45 10.20 -4.16
C MET A 33 -4.56 9.61 -3.30
N VAL A 34 -4.25 9.23 -2.05
CA VAL A 34 -5.24 8.64 -1.12
C VAL A 34 -6.36 9.64 -0.78
N ARG A 35 -6.04 10.94 -0.64
CA ARG A 35 -7.06 11.97 -0.46
C ARG A 35 -8.06 12.03 -1.62
N LYS A 36 -7.62 11.74 -2.85
CA LYS A 36 -8.48 11.74 -4.04
C LYS A 36 -9.30 10.45 -4.19
N ASN A 37 -8.70 9.31 -3.87
CA ASN A 37 -9.40 8.02 -3.86
C ASN A 37 -8.92 7.19 -2.67
N PRO A 38 -9.63 7.18 -1.53
CA PRO A 38 -9.17 6.44 -0.36
C PRO A 38 -9.12 4.93 -0.55
N ARG A 39 -9.87 4.36 -1.50
CA ARG A 39 -9.97 2.90 -1.70
C ARG A 39 -8.70 2.29 -2.28
N ILE A 40 -7.84 3.10 -2.89
CA ILE A 40 -6.60 2.62 -3.54
C ILE A 40 -5.62 1.96 -2.57
N VAL A 41 -5.73 2.21 -1.27
CA VAL A 41 -4.88 1.56 -0.25
C VAL A 41 -5.22 0.10 -0.02
N SER A 42 -6.45 -0.29 -0.34
CA SER A 42 -6.96 -1.67 -0.23
C SER A 42 -6.71 -2.48 -1.51
N ILE A 43 -6.26 -1.85 -2.60
CA ILE A 43 -5.99 -2.54 -3.85
C ILE A 43 -4.64 -3.26 -3.73
N ALA A 44 -4.68 -4.58 -3.83
CA ALA A 44 -3.48 -5.39 -3.85
C ALA A 44 -2.68 -5.16 -5.16
N THR A 45 -1.36 -5.15 -5.02
CA THR A 45 -0.43 -5.25 -6.15
C THR A 45 -0.53 -6.63 -6.82
N GLU A 46 0.18 -6.83 -7.92
CA GLU A 46 0.25 -8.15 -8.56
C GLU A 46 0.88 -9.23 -7.68
N THR A 47 1.73 -8.84 -6.74
CA THR A 47 2.30 -9.72 -5.72
C THR A 47 1.32 -10.04 -4.57
N GLY A 48 0.08 -9.56 -4.63
CA GLY A 48 -0.95 -9.78 -3.61
C GLY A 48 -0.81 -8.90 -2.36
N MET A 49 0.20 -8.03 -2.31
CA MET A 49 0.44 -7.14 -1.19
C MET A 49 -0.40 -5.88 -1.30
N ILE A 50 -1.11 -5.53 -0.24
CA ILE A 50 -1.66 -4.18 -0.10
C ILE A 50 -0.54 -3.18 0.27
N LEU A 51 -0.80 -1.88 0.09
CA LEU A 51 0.27 -0.88 0.13
C LEU A 51 1.00 -0.78 1.47
N VAL A 52 0.31 -0.97 2.60
CA VAL A 52 0.96 -0.98 3.91
C VAL A 52 1.97 -2.12 4.04
N VAL A 53 1.66 -3.29 3.48
CA VAL A 53 2.56 -4.47 3.49
C VAL A 53 3.75 -4.22 2.56
N LEU A 54 3.50 -3.66 1.37
CA LEU A 54 4.54 -3.25 0.43
C LEU A 54 5.51 -2.25 1.07
N ALA A 55 5.00 -1.22 1.75
CA ALA A 55 5.85 -0.22 2.42
C ALA A 55 6.77 -0.84 3.49
N LEU A 56 6.26 -1.83 4.23
CA LEU A 56 7.05 -2.55 5.24
C LEU A 56 8.09 -3.47 4.59
N ALA A 57 7.74 -4.16 3.50
CA ALA A 57 8.69 -5.00 2.75
C ALA A 57 9.89 -4.19 2.23
N TYR A 58 9.68 -2.92 1.89
CA TYR A 58 10.72 -1.99 1.44
C TYR A 58 11.32 -1.14 2.59
N SER A 59 11.04 -1.48 3.85
CA SER A 59 11.56 -0.78 5.04
C SER A 59 11.24 0.72 5.12
N ASN A 60 10.20 1.18 4.42
CA ASN A 60 9.79 2.59 4.39
C ASN A 60 8.94 2.96 5.63
N LYS A 61 9.57 3.01 6.83
CA LYS A 61 8.92 3.23 8.15
C LYS A 61 7.88 4.38 8.14
N LYS A 62 8.24 5.54 7.59
CA LYS A 62 7.35 6.72 7.53
C LYS A 62 6.13 6.49 6.64
N MET A 63 6.33 5.88 5.48
CA MET A 63 5.25 5.54 4.55
C MET A 63 4.33 4.47 5.14
N ALA A 64 4.91 3.42 5.73
CA ALA A 64 4.17 2.33 6.35
C ALA A 64 3.26 2.83 7.48
N ARG A 65 3.74 3.73 8.34
CA ARG A 65 2.91 4.35 9.40
C ARG A 65 1.71 5.08 8.81
N TYR A 66 1.94 5.93 7.80
CA TYR A 66 0.87 6.65 7.13
C TYR A 66 -0.15 5.69 6.50
N LEU A 67 0.32 4.68 5.76
CA LEU A 67 -0.57 3.72 5.08
C LEU A 67 -1.35 2.87 6.09
N TYR A 68 -0.75 2.52 7.23
CA TYR A 68 -1.47 1.81 8.31
C TYR A 68 -2.65 2.62 8.84
N GLU A 69 -2.49 3.93 9.04
CA GLU A 69 -3.56 4.82 9.54
C GLU A 69 -4.75 4.92 8.57
N VAL A 70 -4.50 4.80 7.27
CA VAL A 70 -5.55 4.93 6.24
C VAL A 70 -6.06 3.60 5.69
N THR A 71 -5.42 2.48 6.04
CA THR A 71 -5.83 1.14 5.60
C THR A 71 -6.95 0.62 6.49
N PRO A 72 -8.12 0.24 5.94
CA PRO A 72 -9.18 -0.37 6.72
C PRO A 72 -8.71 -1.66 7.42
N LEU A 73 -8.93 -1.77 8.74
CA LEU A 73 -8.51 -2.95 9.51
C LEU A 73 -9.05 -4.27 8.94
N LYS A 74 -10.26 -4.25 8.37
CA LYS A 74 -10.87 -5.42 7.72
C LYS A 74 -9.99 -6.04 6.62
N ASP A 75 -9.15 -5.24 5.95
CA ASP A 75 -8.26 -5.70 4.87
C ASP A 75 -7.01 -6.40 5.42
N LEU A 76 -6.79 -6.34 6.73
CA LEU A 76 -5.72 -7.01 7.47
C LEU A 76 -6.20 -8.22 8.27
N LEU A 77 -7.49 -8.52 8.25
CA LEU A 77 -8.03 -9.69 8.96
C LEU A 77 -7.67 -10.99 8.21
N PRO A 78 -7.55 -12.14 8.92
CA PRO A 78 -7.20 -13.42 8.31
C PRO A 78 -8.15 -13.85 7.18
N GLU A 79 -9.42 -13.46 7.23
CA GLU A 79 -10.43 -13.76 6.21
C GLU A 79 -10.16 -13.04 4.87
N LYS A 80 -9.29 -12.03 4.86
CA LYS A 80 -8.84 -11.32 3.65
C LYS A 80 -7.51 -11.82 3.10
N GLY A 81 -6.94 -12.87 3.72
CA GLY A 81 -5.70 -13.50 3.29
C GLY A 81 -4.51 -13.15 4.18
N THR A 82 -3.30 -13.23 3.62
CA THR A 82 -2.06 -13.23 4.41
C THR A 82 -1.52 -11.85 4.74
N ASN A 83 -2.14 -10.76 4.26
CA ASN A 83 -1.64 -9.40 4.43
C ASN A 83 -1.45 -8.98 5.90
N GLY A 84 -2.35 -9.39 6.81
CA GLY A 84 -2.20 -9.14 8.24
C GLY A 84 -0.97 -9.83 8.85
N ALA A 85 -0.76 -11.11 8.53
CA ALA A 85 0.40 -11.87 8.99
C ALA A 85 1.72 -11.34 8.40
N SER A 86 1.71 -10.96 7.12
CA SER A 86 2.84 -10.33 6.43
C SER A 86 3.21 -8.99 7.05
N LEU A 87 2.21 -8.16 7.39
CA LEU A 87 2.41 -6.89 8.09
C LEU A 87 3.20 -7.08 9.39
N LEU A 88 2.77 -8.01 10.24
CA LEU A 88 3.46 -8.32 11.51
C LEU A 88 4.88 -8.82 11.27
N THR A 89 5.05 -9.75 10.31
CA THR A 89 6.34 -10.34 9.97
C THR A 89 7.35 -9.28 9.51
N TYR A 90 6.94 -8.40 8.60
CA TYR A 90 7.83 -7.34 8.10
C TYR A 90 8.09 -6.27 9.16
N ALA A 91 7.08 -5.88 9.95
CA ALA A 91 7.26 -4.89 11.01
C ALA A 91 8.29 -5.35 12.07
N ILE A 92 8.33 -6.64 12.40
CA ILE A 92 9.32 -7.21 13.33
C ILE A 92 10.74 -7.21 12.71
N ARG A 93 10.86 -7.49 11.41
CA ARG A 93 12.16 -7.51 10.71
C ARG A 93 12.78 -6.12 10.53
N MET A 94 11.98 -5.06 10.57
CA MET A 94 12.40 -3.68 10.33
C MET A 94 13.14 -3.02 11.51
N GLN A 95 13.57 -3.77 12.53
CA GLN A 95 14.29 -3.21 13.68
C GLN A 95 15.60 -2.54 13.26
#